data_AF-Q74E96-F1
#
_entry.id   AF-Q74E96-F1
#
_cell.length_a   1.000
_cell.length_b   1.000
_cell.length_c   1.000
_cell.angle_alpha   90.00
_cell.angle_beta   90.00
_cell.angle_gamma   90.00
#
_symmetry.space_group_name_H-M   'P 1'
#
loop_
_entity.id
_entity.type
_entity.pdbx_description
1 polymer ?
#
loop_
_entity_poly.entity_id
_entity_poly.type
_entity_poly.pdbx_seq_one_letter_code
_entity_poly.pdbx_strand_id
1 'polypeptide(L)'
;MPQSVEQHIAAITDRIKDFVRFLDREEVAPVLAELREMFARELRATEGFASHERELHDRIRHESDYEQLRAIHDELNVLEMERFLAISSVSALHANCTEYRDILADRALALAEDEMEHDGRGRAPCPYALCSMGSDGREEQTLITDQDYLIVYGDGGGEAADEWFREFSELIVERLAQIGFKKCTGDIMPSNPTWRGSLSQWRRKLLAIVRYEYEDYAKNLMDLIVISDARHVAGDRDLAATLIATIRALEKDYFQVLWGMAKAATEMKLALGFLKRLWTEGSGEHKGEFNLKLLAWAPLVMNVRILAINQGVPATNTVKRIEHLAREGSFSPSFANGLVEAYEVLTRHRILLQIKVIKGIQKSSYYLNPYTLPAEEREAIRQALLRIEDLQRTIHTNFSIM
;
A
#
# COMPACT_ATOMS: atom_id res chain seq x y z
N MET A 1 26.20 -5.25 4.79
CA MET A 1 24.77 -4.99 5.04
C MET A 1 24.54 -3.48 4.89
N PRO A 2 23.31 -2.93 4.89
CA PRO A 2 23.17 -1.48 4.99
C PRO A 2 23.90 -0.98 6.26
N GLN A 3 24.60 0.17 6.19
CA GLN A 3 25.35 0.71 7.35
C GLN A 3 24.49 0.85 8.62
N SER A 4 23.19 1.09 8.47
CA SER A 4 22.23 1.14 9.58
C SER A 4 22.10 -0.20 10.29
N VAL A 5 22.10 -1.33 9.57
CA VAL A 5 21.94 -2.67 10.17
C VAL A 5 23.18 -3.06 10.98
N GLU A 6 24.37 -2.73 10.49
CA GLU A 6 25.62 -2.99 11.23
C GLU A 6 25.66 -2.22 12.56
N GLN A 7 25.17 -0.96 12.57
CA GLN A 7 25.02 -0.17 13.79
C GLN A 7 24.01 -0.80 14.78
N HIS A 8 22.90 -1.34 14.28
CA HIS A 8 21.90 -1.99 15.14
C HIS A 8 22.41 -3.31 15.72
N ILE A 9 23.13 -4.10 14.93
CA ILE A 9 23.80 -5.33 15.40
C ILE A 9 24.82 -4.98 16.49
N ALA A 10 25.61 -3.92 16.29
CA ALA A 10 26.56 -3.46 17.30
C ALA A 10 25.83 -3.05 18.60
N ALA A 11 24.75 -2.28 18.50
CA ALA A 11 23.96 -1.88 19.66
C ALA A 11 23.33 -3.07 20.42
N ILE A 12 22.82 -4.08 19.71
CA ILE A 12 22.31 -5.32 20.34
C ILE A 12 23.45 -6.05 21.04
N THR A 13 24.61 -6.16 20.39
CA THR A 13 25.80 -6.80 20.95
C THR A 13 26.23 -6.11 22.23
N ASP A 14 26.22 -4.78 22.27
CA ASP A 14 26.58 -4.02 23.46
C ASP A 14 25.54 -4.15 24.57
N ARG A 15 24.24 -4.20 24.24
CA ARG A 15 23.19 -4.52 25.23
C ARG A 15 23.35 -5.91 25.84
N ILE A 16 23.74 -6.91 25.04
CA ILE A 16 24.04 -8.25 25.55
C ILE A 16 25.24 -8.20 26.49
N LYS A 17 26.33 -7.52 26.12
CA LYS A 17 27.50 -7.34 27.01
C LYS A 17 27.13 -6.63 28.31
N ASP A 18 26.33 -5.57 28.23
CA ASP A 18 25.86 -4.80 29.38
C ASP A 18 24.93 -5.59 30.29
N PHE A 19 24.19 -6.56 29.76
CA PHE A 19 23.40 -7.50 30.56
C PHE A 19 24.30 -8.55 31.22
N VAL A 20 25.18 -9.18 30.44
CA VAL A 20 26.03 -10.29 30.89
C VAL A 20 27.00 -9.87 32.00
N ARG A 21 27.39 -8.59 32.10
CA ARG A 21 28.26 -8.09 33.18
C ARG A 21 27.66 -8.22 34.58
N PHE A 22 26.35 -8.44 34.69
CA PHE A 22 25.65 -8.63 35.96
C PHE A 22 25.52 -10.10 36.38
N LEU A 23 26.03 -11.03 35.57
CA LEU A 23 25.96 -12.47 35.81
C LEU A 23 27.29 -12.99 36.38
N ASP A 24 27.23 -14.07 37.16
CA ASP A 24 28.43 -14.76 37.63
C ASP A 24 29.04 -15.70 36.58
N ARG A 25 30.20 -16.29 36.91
CA ARG A 25 30.95 -17.15 35.99
C ARG A 25 30.16 -18.40 35.54
N GLU A 26 29.30 -18.93 36.40
CA GLU A 26 28.51 -20.14 36.14
C GLU A 26 27.24 -19.81 35.33
N GLU A 27 26.75 -18.58 35.41
CA GLU A 27 25.53 -18.10 34.72
C GLU A 27 25.77 -17.60 33.27
N VAL A 28 26.94 -17.02 32.99
CA VAL A 28 27.24 -16.38 31.69
C VAL A 28 27.06 -17.35 30.51
N ALA A 29 27.65 -18.55 30.58
CA ALA A 29 27.63 -19.49 29.47
C ALA A 29 26.22 -20.08 29.19
N PRO A 30 25.43 -20.50 30.21
CA PRO A 30 24.04 -20.89 30.02
C PRO A 30 23.18 -19.83 29.34
N VAL A 31 23.25 -18.56 29.77
CA VAL A 31 22.47 -17.47 29.20
C VAL A 31 22.82 -17.22 27.73
N LEU A 32 24.11 -17.20 27.38
CA LEU A 32 24.53 -17.04 25.98
C LEU A 32 24.10 -18.22 25.11
N ALA A 33 24.11 -19.44 25.65
CA ALA A 33 23.58 -20.61 24.96
C ALA A 33 22.06 -20.48 24.74
N GLU A 34 21.31 -20.01 25.72
CA GLU A 34 19.87 -19.76 25.59
C GLU A 34 19.56 -18.71 24.52
N LEU A 35 20.28 -17.58 24.51
CA LEU A 35 20.17 -16.57 23.45
C LEU A 35 20.45 -17.14 22.06
N ARG A 36 21.49 -17.99 21.93
CA ARG A 36 21.80 -18.67 20.67
C ARG A 36 20.64 -19.57 20.23
N GLU A 37 20.07 -20.35 21.14
CA GLU A 37 18.92 -21.20 20.82
C GLU A 37 17.66 -20.40 20.48
N MET A 38 17.45 -19.24 21.12
CA MET A 38 16.39 -18.29 20.75
C MET A 38 16.56 -17.80 19.32
N PHE A 39 17.73 -17.27 18.96
CA PHE A 39 17.99 -16.82 17.59
C PHE A 39 17.87 -17.95 16.57
N ALA A 40 18.33 -19.16 16.90
CA ALA A 40 18.21 -20.31 16.01
C ALA A 40 16.74 -20.74 15.80
N ARG A 41 15.87 -20.57 16.80
CA ARG A 41 14.42 -20.81 16.66
C ARG A 41 13.77 -19.78 15.75
N GLU A 42 14.06 -18.49 15.96
CA GLU A 42 13.52 -17.40 15.12
C GLU A 42 13.97 -17.52 13.66
N LEU A 43 15.24 -17.90 13.45
CA LEU A 43 15.77 -18.13 12.11
C LEU A 43 15.03 -19.27 11.40
N ARG A 44 14.88 -20.44 12.07
CA ARG A 44 14.15 -21.58 11.51
C ARG A 44 12.69 -21.24 11.20
N ALA A 45 12.02 -20.47 12.06
CA ALA A 45 10.66 -20.01 11.81
C ALA A 45 10.59 -19.12 10.55
N THR A 46 11.50 -18.15 10.44
CA THR A 46 11.60 -17.26 9.27
C THR A 46 11.87 -18.03 7.97
N GLU A 47 12.80 -19.00 8.01
CA GLU A 47 13.11 -19.87 6.87
C GLU A 47 11.93 -20.77 6.49
N GLY A 48 11.19 -21.28 7.48
CA GLY A 48 9.98 -22.07 7.27
C GLY A 48 8.90 -21.29 6.52
N PHE A 49 8.59 -20.07 6.97
CA PHE A 49 7.63 -19.20 6.27
C PHE A 49 8.05 -18.95 4.81
N ALA A 50 9.32 -18.59 4.59
CA ALA A 50 9.83 -18.32 3.26
C ALA A 50 9.83 -19.56 2.33
N SER A 51 10.01 -20.76 2.89
CA SER A 51 9.93 -22.00 2.11
C SER A 51 8.51 -22.31 1.66
N HIS A 52 7.53 -22.17 2.58
CA HIS A 52 6.12 -22.42 2.28
C HIS A 52 5.59 -21.42 1.25
N GLU A 53 5.93 -20.14 1.42
CA GLU A 53 5.61 -19.07 0.48
C GLU A 53 6.12 -19.36 -0.94
N ARG A 54 7.38 -19.80 -1.09
CA ARG A 54 7.93 -20.16 -2.40
C ARG A 54 7.19 -21.31 -3.07
N GLU A 55 6.77 -22.32 -2.31
CA GLU A 55 5.98 -23.43 -2.84
C GLU A 55 4.62 -22.95 -3.37
N LEU A 56 3.94 -22.08 -2.61
CA LEU A 56 2.67 -21.49 -3.03
C LEU A 56 2.82 -20.58 -4.26
N HIS A 57 3.90 -19.78 -4.33
CA HIS A 57 4.20 -18.96 -5.51
C HIS A 57 4.39 -19.83 -6.76
N ASP A 58 5.07 -20.97 -6.64
CA ASP A 58 5.26 -21.89 -7.77
C ASP A 58 3.96 -22.57 -8.20
N ARG A 59 3.12 -22.96 -7.24
CA ARG A 59 1.77 -23.51 -7.52
C ARG A 59 0.90 -22.52 -8.30
N ILE A 60 0.89 -21.23 -7.94
CA ILE A 60 0.10 -20.21 -8.65
C ILE A 60 0.46 -20.17 -10.15
N ARG A 61 1.76 -20.20 -10.49
CA ARG A 61 2.22 -20.05 -11.88
C ARG A 61 1.70 -21.13 -12.83
N HIS A 62 1.34 -22.31 -12.29
CA HIS A 62 0.91 -23.46 -13.07
C HIS A 62 -0.58 -23.78 -12.92
N GLU A 63 -1.27 -23.19 -11.94
CA GLU A 63 -2.67 -23.46 -11.64
C GLU A 63 -3.59 -22.88 -12.71
N SER A 64 -4.59 -23.63 -13.17
CA SER A 64 -5.55 -23.21 -14.20
C SER A 64 -6.98 -23.00 -13.70
N ASP A 65 -7.24 -23.31 -12.42
CA ASP A 65 -8.56 -23.20 -11.81
C ASP A 65 -8.64 -22.02 -10.82
N TYR A 66 -9.63 -21.15 -11.00
CA TYR A 66 -9.82 -19.97 -10.17
C TYR A 66 -10.16 -20.28 -8.70
N GLU A 67 -10.83 -21.40 -8.41
CA GLU A 67 -11.13 -21.80 -7.02
C GLU A 67 -9.87 -22.32 -6.33
N GLN A 68 -8.98 -23.03 -7.04
CA GLN A 68 -7.67 -23.41 -6.51
C GLN A 68 -6.77 -22.19 -6.28
N LEU A 69 -6.78 -21.22 -7.20
CA LEU A 69 -6.08 -19.94 -6.97
C LEU A 69 -6.61 -19.21 -5.73
N ARG A 70 -7.92 -19.26 -5.48
CA ARG A 70 -8.49 -18.73 -4.23
C ARG A 70 -8.01 -19.48 -3.00
N ALA A 71 -7.98 -20.81 -3.04
CA ALA A 71 -7.47 -21.59 -1.93
C ALA A 71 -6.01 -21.23 -1.61
N ILE A 72 -5.17 -21.04 -2.63
CA ILE A 72 -3.78 -20.59 -2.46
C ILE A 72 -3.71 -19.16 -1.90
N HIS A 73 -4.54 -18.23 -2.39
CA HIS A 73 -4.62 -16.87 -1.86
C HIS A 73 -5.00 -16.84 -0.37
N ASP A 74 -5.99 -17.64 0.03
CA ASP A 74 -6.43 -17.73 1.43
C ASP A 74 -5.32 -18.34 2.31
N GLU A 75 -4.60 -19.36 1.81
CA GLU A 75 -3.45 -19.96 2.49
C GLU A 75 -2.30 -18.95 2.70
N LEU A 76 -1.96 -18.17 1.66
CA LEU A 76 -0.95 -17.09 1.75
C LEU A 76 -1.36 -15.99 2.74
N ASN A 77 -2.63 -15.58 2.76
CA ASN A 77 -3.10 -14.60 3.75
C ASN A 77 -2.98 -15.12 5.18
N VAL A 78 -3.25 -16.41 5.42
CA VAL A 78 -3.07 -17.03 6.74
C VAL A 78 -1.59 -17.05 7.12
N LEU A 79 -0.71 -17.49 6.21
CA LEU A 79 0.73 -17.52 6.41
C LEU A 79 1.28 -16.14 6.80
N GLU A 80 0.86 -15.09 6.08
CA GLU A 80 1.32 -13.72 6.36
C GLU A 80 0.72 -13.12 7.63
N MET A 81 -0.52 -13.49 7.98
CA MET A 81 -1.07 -13.15 9.28
C MET A 81 -0.27 -13.78 10.43
N GLU A 82 0.08 -15.06 10.32
CA GLU A 82 0.89 -15.77 11.33
C GLU A 82 2.29 -15.18 11.44
N ARG A 83 2.94 -14.95 10.30
CA ARG A 83 4.24 -14.27 10.25
C ARG A 83 4.18 -12.91 10.94
N PHE A 84 3.21 -12.07 10.58
CA PHE A 84 3.06 -10.75 11.19
C PHE A 84 2.79 -10.80 12.70
N LEU A 85 2.01 -11.77 13.18
CA LEU A 85 1.81 -11.93 14.63
C LEU A 85 3.09 -12.35 15.36
N ALA A 86 4.01 -13.05 14.68
CA ALA A 86 5.30 -13.43 15.25
C ALA A 86 6.31 -12.27 15.25
N ILE A 87 6.45 -11.54 14.14
CA ILE A 87 7.54 -10.55 13.96
C ILE A 87 7.09 -9.09 13.98
N SER A 88 5.79 -8.81 13.85
CA SER A 88 5.19 -7.46 13.76
C SER A 88 5.77 -6.54 12.66
N SER A 89 6.39 -7.12 11.63
CA SER A 89 7.03 -6.37 10.56
C SER A 89 6.00 -5.92 9.52
N VAL A 90 5.73 -4.60 9.49
CA VAL A 90 4.89 -3.97 8.46
C VAL A 90 5.52 -4.09 7.07
N SER A 91 6.83 -3.88 6.97
CA SER A 91 7.54 -3.91 5.69
C SER A 91 7.55 -5.31 5.06
N ALA A 92 7.79 -6.36 5.86
CA ALA A 92 7.73 -7.73 5.37
C ALA A 92 6.32 -8.08 4.89
N LEU A 93 5.29 -7.75 5.67
CA LEU A 93 3.90 -8.02 5.28
C LEU A 93 3.52 -7.29 3.98
N HIS A 94 3.90 -6.02 3.83
CA HIS A 94 3.67 -5.30 2.58
C HIS A 94 4.36 -5.97 1.38
N ALA A 95 5.64 -6.32 1.52
CA ALA A 95 6.41 -6.94 0.45
C ALA A 95 5.78 -8.27 0.02
N ASN A 96 5.48 -9.15 0.98
CA ASN A 96 4.92 -10.46 0.72
C ASN A 96 3.50 -10.36 0.13
N CYS A 97 2.63 -9.53 0.73
CA CYS A 97 1.29 -9.27 0.21
C CYS A 97 1.28 -8.72 -1.21
N THR A 98 2.22 -7.83 -1.55
CA THR A 98 2.35 -7.33 -2.91
C THR A 98 2.87 -8.42 -3.86
N GLU A 99 3.90 -9.16 -3.47
CA GLU A 99 4.51 -10.18 -4.34
C GLU A 99 3.51 -11.26 -4.74
N TYR A 100 2.85 -11.92 -3.78
CA TYR A 100 1.98 -13.04 -4.13
C TYR A 100 0.72 -12.59 -4.88
N ARG A 101 0.25 -11.35 -4.66
CA ARG A 101 -0.90 -10.80 -5.39
C ARG A 101 -0.55 -10.36 -6.79
N ASP A 102 0.66 -9.86 -7.03
CA ASP A 102 1.17 -9.60 -8.38
C ASP A 102 1.24 -10.92 -9.17
N ILE A 103 1.74 -12.00 -8.56
CA ILE A 103 1.80 -13.33 -9.20
C ILE A 103 0.39 -13.86 -9.50
N LEU A 104 -0.55 -13.71 -8.57
CA LEU A 104 -1.96 -14.08 -8.79
C LEU A 104 -2.63 -13.25 -9.90
N ALA A 105 -2.38 -11.94 -9.94
CA ALA A 105 -2.95 -11.04 -10.94
C ALA A 105 -2.41 -11.38 -12.34
N ASP A 106 -1.10 -11.60 -12.48
CA ASP A 106 -0.48 -12.04 -13.72
C ASP A 106 -1.06 -13.37 -14.21
N ARG A 107 -1.22 -14.35 -13.30
CA ARG A 107 -1.84 -15.63 -13.64
C ARG A 107 -3.31 -15.48 -14.05
N ALA A 108 -4.07 -14.65 -13.34
CA ALA A 108 -5.47 -14.40 -13.65
C ALA A 108 -5.64 -13.75 -15.03
N LEU A 109 -4.73 -12.84 -15.42
CA LEU A 109 -4.71 -12.26 -16.76
C LEU A 109 -4.55 -13.34 -17.84
N ALA A 110 -3.57 -14.22 -17.68
CA ALA A 110 -3.33 -15.30 -18.63
C ALA A 110 -4.55 -16.22 -18.79
N LEU A 111 -5.17 -16.62 -17.67
CA LEU A 111 -6.37 -17.47 -17.69
C LEU A 111 -7.58 -16.76 -18.30
N ALA A 112 -7.74 -15.45 -18.04
CA ALA A 112 -8.82 -14.67 -18.62
C ALA A 112 -8.64 -14.49 -20.14
N GLU A 113 -7.41 -14.33 -20.63
CA GLU A 113 -7.13 -14.32 -22.08
C GLU A 113 -7.47 -15.65 -22.74
N ASP A 114 -7.07 -16.77 -22.13
CA ASP A 114 -7.40 -18.11 -22.62
C ASP A 114 -8.93 -18.35 -22.64
N GLU A 115 -9.64 -17.85 -21.63
CA GLU A 115 -11.11 -17.89 -21.56
C GLU A 115 -11.76 -17.05 -22.68
N MET A 116 -11.26 -15.83 -22.94
CA MET A 116 -11.72 -14.99 -24.06
C MET A 116 -11.55 -15.71 -25.41
N GLU A 117 -10.40 -16.36 -25.63
CA GLU A 117 -10.14 -17.12 -26.84
C GLU A 117 -11.06 -18.35 -26.96
N HIS A 118 -11.23 -19.11 -25.87
CA HIS A 118 -12.10 -20.28 -25.83
C HIS A 118 -13.57 -19.96 -26.12
N ASP A 119 -14.06 -18.84 -25.60
CA ASP A 119 -15.43 -18.36 -25.78
C ASP A 119 -15.67 -17.72 -27.17
N GLY A 120 -14.67 -17.72 -28.05
CA GLY A 120 -14.78 -17.23 -29.42
C GLY A 120 -14.69 -15.71 -29.56
N ARG A 121 -14.27 -15.00 -28.50
CA ARG A 121 -14.04 -13.53 -28.51
C ARG A 121 -12.67 -13.18 -29.08
N GLY A 122 -11.80 -14.19 -29.25
CA GLY A 122 -10.48 -14.07 -29.85
C GLY A 122 -9.40 -13.57 -28.88
N ARG A 123 -8.16 -13.51 -29.37
CA ARG A 123 -7.00 -13.03 -28.62
C ARG A 123 -6.99 -11.51 -28.48
N ALA A 124 -6.18 -11.02 -27.53
CA ALA A 124 -5.93 -9.59 -27.37
C ALA A 124 -5.54 -8.94 -28.72
N PRO A 125 -6.27 -7.90 -29.18
CA PRO A 125 -6.07 -7.31 -30.51
C PRO A 125 -4.81 -6.44 -30.60
N CYS A 126 -4.24 -6.04 -29.47
CA CYS A 126 -2.95 -5.35 -29.37
C CYS A 126 -2.32 -5.59 -27.98
N PRO A 127 -1.02 -5.28 -27.79
CA PRO A 127 -0.39 -5.35 -26.48
C PRO A 127 -1.11 -4.48 -25.45
N TYR A 128 -1.16 -4.95 -24.21
CA TYR A 128 -1.78 -4.24 -23.11
C TYR A 128 -1.04 -4.51 -21.80
N ALA A 129 -1.29 -3.68 -20.81
CA ALA A 129 -0.71 -3.79 -19.48
C ALA A 129 -1.76 -3.56 -18.40
N LEU A 130 -1.64 -4.34 -17.33
CA LEU A 130 -2.33 -4.10 -16.07
C LEU A 130 -1.40 -3.26 -15.18
N CYS A 131 -1.92 -2.14 -14.69
CA CYS A 131 -1.24 -1.36 -13.68
C CYS A 131 -2.07 -1.30 -12.41
N SER A 132 -1.44 -1.49 -11.26
CA SER A 132 -2.06 -1.21 -9.96
C SER A 132 -1.91 0.25 -9.59
N MET A 133 -2.79 0.71 -8.70
CA MET A 133 -2.81 2.06 -8.14
C MET A 133 -3.05 1.97 -6.64
N GLY A 134 -3.19 3.12 -5.98
CA GLY A 134 -3.56 3.14 -4.56
C GLY A 134 -2.54 2.38 -3.71
N SER A 135 -2.99 1.65 -2.69
CA SER A 135 -2.07 0.89 -1.81
C SER A 135 -1.26 -0.17 -2.55
N ASP A 136 -1.80 -0.76 -3.60
CA ASP A 136 -1.08 -1.74 -4.39
C ASP A 136 0.02 -1.08 -5.25
N GLY A 137 -0.31 0.03 -5.89
CA GLY A 137 0.67 0.83 -6.63
C GLY A 137 1.83 1.36 -5.76
N ARG A 138 1.59 1.56 -4.46
CA ARG A 138 2.62 1.93 -3.47
C ARG A 138 3.40 0.75 -2.89
N GLU A 139 3.06 -0.48 -3.23
CA GLU A 139 3.63 -1.69 -2.59
C GLU A 139 3.37 -1.66 -1.05
N GLU A 140 2.15 -1.30 -0.65
CA GLU A 140 1.70 -1.16 0.74
C GLU A 140 0.43 -2.00 1.00
N GLN A 141 0.34 -3.13 0.31
CA GLN A 141 -0.79 -4.03 0.43
C GLN A 141 -0.81 -4.70 1.81
N THR A 142 -2.01 -4.88 2.38
CA THR A 142 -2.17 -5.58 3.66
C THR A 142 -3.11 -6.79 3.53
N LEU A 143 -3.45 -7.46 4.63
CA LEU A 143 -4.25 -8.70 4.61
C LEU A 143 -5.63 -8.56 3.96
N ILE A 144 -6.24 -7.37 4.02
CA ILE A 144 -7.50 -7.08 3.32
C ILE A 144 -7.22 -6.03 2.25
N THR A 145 -7.44 -6.40 0.99
CA THR A 145 -7.28 -5.51 -0.18
C THR A 145 -8.52 -5.51 -1.06
N ASP A 146 -8.66 -4.41 -1.78
CA ASP A 146 -9.55 -4.19 -2.92
C ASP A 146 -8.76 -4.23 -4.24
N GLN A 147 -9.50 -4.33 -5.34
CA GLN A 147 -8.99 -4.19 -6.71
C GLN A 147 -8.86 -2.71 -7.06
N ASP A 148 -7.63 -2.20 -7.14
CA ASP A 148 -7.32 -0.86 -7.62
C ASP A 148 -6.46 -0.95 -8.90
N TYR A 149 -7.06 -1.42 -9.99
CA TYR A 149 -6.36 -1.68 -11.25
C TYR A 149 -6.85 -0.78 -12.38
N LEU A 150 -5.94 -0.51 -13.33
CA LEU A 150 -6.26 0.04 -14.63
C LEU A 150 -5.68 -0.83 -15.74
N ILE A 151 -6.28 -0.73 -16.93
CA ILE A 151 -5.76 -1.33 -18.16
C ILE A 151 -5.39 -0.24 -19.16
N VAL A 152 -4.18 -0.33 -19.70
CA VAL A 152 -3.73 0.45 -20.86
C VAL A 152 -3.41 -0.49 -22.01
N TYR A 153 -3.87 -0.16 -23.21
CA TYR A 153 -3.59 -0.94 -24.43
C TYR A 153 -3.02 -0.09 -25.57
N GLY A 154 -2.40 -0.75 -26.54
CA GLY A 154 -1.79 -0.13 -27.71
C GLY A 154 -2.81 0.60 -28.58
N ASP A 155 -2.36 1.67 -29.24
CA ASP A 155 -3.17 2.36 -30.24
C ASP A 155 -3.30 1.52 -31.54
N GLY A 156 -4.32 1.81 -32.36
CA GLY A 156 -4.47 1.24 -33.70
C GLY A 156 -5.52 0.15 -33.85
N GLY A 157 -6.10 -0.35 -32.75
CA GLY A 157 -7.15 -1.38 -32.79
C GLY A 157 -8.59 -0.88 -33.00
N GLY A 158 -8.82 0.43 -32.90
CA GLY A 158 -10.13 1.07 -33.12
C GLY A 158 -11.21 0.59 -32.14
N GLU A 159 -12.48 0.71 -32.56
CA GLU A 159 -13.66 0.35 -31.75
C GLU A 159 -13.70 -1.15 -31.40
N ALA A 160 -13.20 -2.02 -32.29
CA ALA A 160 -13.12 -3.45 -32.03
C ALA A 160 -12.18 -3.78 -30.86
N ALA A 161 -11.05 -3.07 -30.75
CA ALA A 161 -10.16 -3.24 -29.60
C ALA A 161 -10.77 -2.66 -28.32
N ASP A 162 -11.41 -1.49 -28.40
CA ASP A 162 -12.11 -0.90 -27.25
C ASP A 162 -13.17 -1.85 -26.69
N GLU A 163 -13.91 -2.52 -27.57
CA GLU A 163 -14.93 -3.50 -27.20
C GLU A 163 -14.35 -4.81 -26.68
N TRP A 164 -13.23 -5.30 -27.21
CA TRP A 164 -12.55 -6.46 -26.65
C TRP A 164 -12.01 -6.15 -25.24
N PHE A 165 -11.38 -4.98 -25.03
CA PHE A 165 -10.83 -4.61 -23.72
C PHE A 165 -11.92 -4.26 -22.71
N ARG A 166 -12.96 -3.53 -23.12
CA ARG A 166 -14.36 -3.88 -22.83
C ARG A 166 -14.64 -5.07 -21.91
N GLU A 167 -14.94 -6.11 -22.65
CA GLU A 167 -15.29 -7.46 -22.30
C GLU A 167 -14.25 -8.18 -21.44
N PHE A 168 -12.97 -8.06 -21.79
CA PHE A 168 -11.86 -8.61 -21.02
C PHE A 168 -11.78 -7.99 -19.62
N SER A 169 -12.01 -6.68 -19.51
CA SER A 169 -11.95 -5.97 -18.23
C SER A 169 -13.11 -6.32 -17.30
N GLU A 170 -14.29 -6.57 -17.85
CA GLU A 170 -15.42 -7.11 -17.10
C GLU A 170 -15.08 -8.51 -16.58
N LEU A 171 -14.54 -9.37 -17.45
CA LEU A 171 -14.16 -10.74 -17.09
C LEU A 171 -13.10 -10.76 -15.98
N ILE A 172 -11.98 -10.05 -16.15
CA ILE A 172 -10.87 -10.11 -15.19
C ILE A 172 -11.28 -9.59 -13.81
N VAL A 173 -12.17 -8.59 -13.72
CA VAL A 173 -12.68 -8.08 -12.44
C VAL A 173 -13.49 -9.14 -11.70
N GLU A 174 -14.31 -9.93 -12.42
CA GLU A 174 -15.03 -11.06 -11.83
C GLU A 174 -14.09 -12.20 -11.42
N ARG A 175 -13.09 -12.52 -12.25
CA ARG A 175 -12.12 -13.59 -11.95
C ARG A 175 -11.21 -13.25 -10.77
N LEU A 176 -10.72 -12.01 -10.68
CA LEU A 176 -9.99 -11.54 -9.50
C LEU A 176 -10.87 -11.57 -8.24
N ALA A 177 -12.15 -11.20 -8.36
CA ALA A 177 -13.10 -11.32 -7.25
C ALA A 177 -13.33 -12.78 -6.83
N GLN A 178 -13.38 -13.71 -7.79
CA GLN A 178 -13.45 -15.14 -7.53
C GLN A 178 -12.21 -15.65 -6.80
N ILE A 179 -11.00 -15.17 -7.14
CA ILE A 179 -9.73 -15.51 -6.48
C ILE A 179 -9.65 -14.94 -5.05
N GLY A 180 -10.36 -13.84 -4.77
CA GLY A 180 -10.44 -13.25 -3.42
C GLY A 180 -10.07 -11.77 -3.33
N PHE A 181 -9.83 -11.10 -4.47
CA PHE A 181 -9.60 -9.66 -4.54
C PHE A 181 -10.94 -8.94 -4.53
N LYS A 182 -11.29 -8.28 -3.42
CA LYS A 182 -12.60 -7.63 -3.31
C LYS A 182 -12.76 -6.52 -4.34
N LYS A 183 -13.94 -6.41 -4.94
CA LYS A 183 -14.27 -5.27 -5.81
C LYS A 183 -14.16 -3.96 -5.02
N CYS A 184 -13.51 -2.96 -5.60
CA CYS A 184 -13.33 -1.66 -4.96
C CYS A 184 -14.67 -0.93 -4.87
N THR A 185 -15.03 -0.48 -3.66
CA THR A 185 -16.26 0.29 -3.43
C THR A 185 -16.23 1.68 -4.08
N GLY A 186 -15.03 2.16 -4.44
CA GLY A 186 -14.82 3.39 -5.21
C GLY A 186 -14.84 3.19 -6.73
N ASP A 187 -15.11 1.97 -7.21
CA ASP A 187 -15.18 1.63 -8.63
C ASP A 187 -13.87 1.91 -9.41
N ILE A 188 -12.73 1.73 -8.74
CA ILE A 188 -11.37 1.87 -9.28
C ILE A 188 -10.92 0.56 -9.94
N MET A 189 -11.68 0.13 -10.93
CA MET A 189 -11.49 -1.17 -11.58
C MET A 189 -11.53 -1.03 -13.11
N PRO A 190 -10.82 -1.90 -13.86
CA PRO A 190 -10.80 -1.82 -15.32
C PRO A 190 -12.16 -1.98 -15.98
N SER A 191 -13.16 -2.57 -15.31
CA SER A 191 -14.55 -2.63 -15.80
C SER A 191 -15.17 -1.24 -15.96
N ASN A 192 -14.82 -0.29 -15.10
CA ASN A 192 -15.20 1.11 -15.22
C ASN A 192 -14.38 1.77 -16.37
N PRO A 193 -15.04 2.38 -17.37
CA PRO A 193 -14.37 2.98 -18.53
C PRO A 193 -13.41 4.11 -18.16
N THR A 194 -13.47 4.66 -16.95
CA THR A 194 -12.47 5.62 -16.43
C THR A 194 -11.08 4.98 -16.41
N TRP A 195 -10.98 3.72 -15.96
CA TRP A 195 -9.74 3.00 -15.66
C TRP A 195 -9.30 2.06 -16.77
N ARG A 196 -9.77 2.28 -17.99
CA ARG A 196 -9.42 1.51 -19.17
C ARG A 196 -9.27 2.40 -20.39
N GLY A 197 -8.28 2.13 -21.24
CA GLY A 197 -8.21 2.79 -22.55
C GLY A 197 -6.90 2.58 -23.28
N SER A 198 -6.89 2.96 -24.55
CA SER A 198 -5.67 3.04 -25.35
C SER A 198 -4.73 4.12 -24.80
N LEU A 199 -3.45 4.06 -25.15
CA LEU A 199 -2.49 5.08 -24.74
C LEU A 199 -2.93 6.51 -25.17
N SER A 200 -3.46 6.66 -26.38
CA SER A 200 -4.01 7.93 -26.84
C SER A 200 -5.28 8.35 -26.09
N GLN A 201 -6.14 7.42 -25.70
CA GLN A 201 -7.31 7.72 -24.84
C GLN A 201 -6.87 8.17 -23.45
N TRP A 202 -5.90 7.50 -22.84
CA TRP A 202 -5.33 7.89 -21.55
C TRP A 202 -4.71 9.28 -21.58
N ARG A 203 -3.92 9.60 -22.61
CA ARG A 203 -3.36 10.96 -22.79
C ARG A 203 -4.46 12.02 -22.82
N ARG A 204 -5.56 11.78 -23.55
CA ARG A 204 -6.70 12.72 -23.60
C ARG A 204 -7.38 12.86 -22.24
N LYS A 205 -7.66 11.75 -21.54
CA LYS A 205 -8.27 11.76 -20.21
C LYS A 205 -7.41 12.53 -19.21
N LEU A 206 -6.11 12.22 -19.14
CA LEU A 206 -5.19 12.88 -18.23
C LEU A 206 -5.08 14.39 -18.52
N LEU A 207 -5.01 14.79 -19.80
CA LEU A 207 -5.04 16.19 -20.19
C LEU A 207 -6.32 16.90 -19.75
N ALA A 208 -7.48 16.26 -19.94
CA ALA A 208 -8.76 16.82 -19.51
C ALA A 208 -8.84 16.96 -17.97
N ILE A 209 -8.30 15.99 -17.21
CA ILE A 209 -8.22 16.05 -15.74
C ILE A 209 -7.38 17.26 -15.31
N VAL A 210 -6.15 17.40 -15.82
CA VAL A 210 -5.22 18.46 -15.38
C VAL A 210 -5.58 19.86 -15.88
N ARG A 211 -6.41 19.94 -16.93
CA ARG A 211 -6.97 21.20 -17.47
C ARG A 211 -8.31 21.58 -16.86
N TYR A 212 -8.84 20.79 -15.93
CA TYR A 212 -10.14 21.01 -15.30
C TYR A 212 -11.30 21.07 -16.29
N GLU A 213 -11.26 20.21 -17.31
CA GLU A 213 -12.29 20.16 -18.36
C GLU A 213 -13.55 19.37 -17.95
N TYR A 214 -13.54 18.66 -16.81
CA TYR A 214 -14.76 18.03 -16.28
C TYR A 214 -15.43 18.85 -15.17
N GLU A 215 -16.75 18.71 -15.07
CA GLU A 215 -17.60 19.43 -14.10
C GLU A 215 -17.36 18.99 -12.64
N ASP A 216 -17.02 17.72 -12.39
CA ASP A 216 -16.74 17.21 -11.04
C ASP A 216 -15.24 17.33 -10.68
N TYR A 217 -14.88 18.52 -10.21
CA TYR A 217 -13.51 18.85 -9.78
C TYR A 217 -12.99 17.90 -8.68
N ALA A 218 -13.83 17.56 -7.70
CA ALA A 218 -13.41 16.77 -6.54
C ALA A 218 -13.09 15.33 -6.94
N LYS A 219 -13.93 14.73 -7.80
CA LYS A 219 -13.68 13.38 -8.33
C LYS A 219 -12.42 13.35 -9.19
N ASN A 220 -12.23 14.30 -10.11
CA ASN A 220 -11.04 14.37 -10.94
C ASN A 220 -9.74 14.44 -10.13
N LEU A 221 -9.75 15.24 -9.07
CA LEU A 221 -8.61 15.38 -8.19
C LEU A 221 -8.27 14.05 -7.52
N MET A 222 -9.28 13.35 -7.02
CA MET A 222 -9.12 12.01 -6.42
C MET A 222 -8.61 10.98 -7.42
N ASP A 223 -9.12 10.99 -8.66
CA ASP A 223 -8.67 10.09 -9.71
C ASP A 223 -7.18 10.33 -10.04
N LEU A 224 -6.74 11.60 -10.12
CA LEU A 224 -5.34 11.93 -10.30
C LEU A 224 -4.49 11.46 -9.11
N ILE A 225 -4.94 11.75 -7.88
CA ILE A 225 -4.26 11.34 -6.64
C ILE A 225 -4.01 9.82 -6.59
N VAL A 226 -4.97 9.02 -7.06
CA VAL A 226 -4.86 7.56 -7.09
C VAL A 226 -3.93 7.11 -8.20
N ILE A 227 -4.07 7.66 -9.40
CA ILE A 227 -3.24 7.27 -10.56
C ILE A 227 -1.78 7.73 -10.43
N SER A 228 -1.47 8.73 -9.61
CA SER A 228 -0.09 9.11 -9.25
C SER A 228 0.72 7.97 -8.65
N ASP A 229 0.06 6.97 -8.07
CA ASP A 229 0.70 5.78 -7.50
C ASP A 229 0.79 4.62 -8.52
N ALA A 230 0.49 4.84 -9.81
CA ALA A 230 0.45 3.77 -10.81
C ALA A 230 1.77 2.98 -10.91
N ARG A 231 1.65 1.65 -10.91
CA ARG A 231 2.76 0.69 -11.00
C ARG A 231 2.40 -0.44 -11.96
N HIS A 232 3.34 -0.84 -12.81
CA HIS A 232 3.18 -2.02 -13.67
C HIS A 232 3.06 -3.29 -12.82
N VAL A 233 2.09 -4.16 -13.15
CA VAL A 233 1.89 -5.46 -12.53
C VAL A 233 2.11 -6.59 -13.54
N ALA A 234 1.38 -6.54 -14.66
CA ALA A 234 1.39 -7.61 -15.66
C ALA A 234 1.20 -7.07 -17.09
N GLY A 235 1.53 -7.89 -18.09
CA GLY A 235 1.48 -7.50 -19.51
C GLY A 235 2.66 -6.61 -19.93
N ASP A 236 2.43 -5.76 -20.94
CA ASP A 236 3.46 -4.95 -21.62
C ASP A 236 4.08 -3.87 -20.72
N ARG A 237 5.35 -4.08 -20.34
CA ARG A 237 6.08 -3.18 -19.44
C ARG A 237 6.35 -1.80 -20.04
N ASP A 238 6.60 -1.72 -21.35
CA ASP A 238 6.96 -0.47 -22.01
C ASP A 238 5.73 0.43 -22.16
N LEU A 239 4.57 -0.17 -22.41
CA LEU A 239 3.29 0.52 -22.45
C LEU A 239 2.94 1.12 -21.08
N ALA A 240 3.07 0.33 -20.01
CA ALA A 240 2.86 0.80 -18.64
C ALA A 240 3.86 1.93 -18.28
N ALA A 241 5.14 1.76 -18.61
CA ALA A 241 6.17 2.77 -18.37
C ALA A 241 5.85 4.08 -19.10
N THR A 242 5.34 4.00 -20.33
CA THR A 242 4.94 5.17 -21.13
C THR A 242 3.76 5.91 -20.50
N LEU A 243 2.75 5.18 -20.00
CA LEU A 243 1.62 5.78 -19.28
C LEU A 243 2.09 6.47 -17.98
N ILE A 244 2.89 5.78 -17.17
CA ILE A 244 3.41 6.30 -15.90
C ILE A 244 4.26 7.55 -16.13
N ALA A 245 5.12 7.55 -17.16
CA ALA A 245 5.90 8.72 -17.54
C ALA A 245 5.00 9.90 -17.97
N THR A 246 3.90 9.61 -18.67
CA THR A 246 2.91 10.62 -19.08
C THR A 246 2.24 11.25 -17.86
N ILE A 247 1.80 10.45 -16.88
CA ILE A 247 1.19 10.94 -15.63
C ILE A 247 2.16 11.89 -14.92
N ARG A 248 3.40 11.47 -14.71
CA ARG A 248 4.43 12.27 -14.02
C ARG A 248 4.76 13.57 -14.75
N ALA A 249 4.81 13.53 -16.09
CA ALA A 249 5.05 14.73 -16.89
C ALA A 249 3.92 15.75 -16.71
N LEU A 250 2.67 15.30 -16.73
CA LEU A 250 1.51 16.17 -16.55
C LEU A 250 1.43 16.74 -15.12
N GLU A 251 1.71 15.94 -14.09
CA GLU A 251 1.78 16.42 -12.70
C GLU A 251 2.83 17.55 -12.53
N LYS A 252 3.96 17.43 -13.23
CA LYS A 252 5.02 18.45 -13.24
C LYS A 252 4.61 19.71 -14.02
N ASP A 253 3.98 19.54 -15.18
CA ASP A 253 3.65 20.65 -16.08
C ASP A 253 2.41 21.45 -15.60
N TYR A 254 1.52 20.83 -14.82
CA TYR A 254 0.24 21.42 -14.38
C TYR A 254 0.19 21.64 -12.86
N PHE A 255 1.09 22.49 -12.35
CA PHE A 255 1.28 22.76 -10.90
C PHE A 255 0.01 23.16 -10.13
N GLN A 256 -0.94 23.85 -10.76
CA GLN A 256 -2.21 24.24 -10.12
C GLN A 256 -3.02 23.05 -9.62
N VAL A 257 -2.83 21.85 -10.19
CA VAL A 257 -3.49 20.63 -9.73
C VAL A 257 -2.89 20.16 -8.41
N LEU A 258 -1.56 20.28 -8.26
CA LEU A 258 -0.88 20.00 -7.00
C LEU A 258 -1.35 20.91 -5.88
N TRP A 259 -1.69 22.16 -6.18
CA TRP A 259 -2.27 23.07 -5.18
C TRP A 259 -3.63 22.59 -4.65
N GLY A 260 -4.51 22.14 -5.56
CA GLY A 260 -5.78 21.53 -5.18
C GLY A 260 -5.60 20.27 -4.33
N MET A 261 -4.66 19.39 -4.71
CA MET A 261 -4.32 18.19 -3.95
C MET A 261 -3.76 18.55 -2.56
N ALA A 262 -2.83 19.50 -2.49
CA ALA A 262 -2.20 19.97 -1.25
C ALA A 262 -3.24 20.55 -0.28
N LYS A 263 -4.19 21.34 -0.80
CA LYS A 263 -5.31 21.85 0.00
C LYS A 263 -6.15 20.70 0.57
N ALA A 264 -6.58 19.76 -0.29
CA ALA A 264 -7.37 18.60 0.15
C ALA A 264 -6.64 17.76 1.22
N ALA A 265 -5.32 17.61 1.13
CA ALA A 265 -4.51 16.85 2.08
C ALA A 265 -4.28 17.55 3.42
N THR A 266 -4.03 18.86 3.38
CA THR A 266 -3.77 19.67 4.58
C THR A 266 -5.03 19.93 5.38
N GLU A 267 -6.22 19.88 4.75
CA GLU A 267 -7.52 20.01 5.41
C GLU A 267 -8.06 18.67 5.97
N MET A 268 -7.37 17.54 5.75
CA MET A 268 -7.78 16.26 6.31
C MET A 268 -7.76 16.30 7.83
N LYS A 269 -8.86 15.87 8.45
CA LYS A 269 -8.98 15.82 9.91
C LYS A 269 -8.11 14.73 10.51
N LEU A 270 -7.55 15.02 11.68
CA LEU A 270 -6.82 14.06 12.51
C LEU A 270 -7.64 13.68 13.74
N ALA A 271 -7.37 12.50 14.30
CA ALA A 271 -7.97 12.05 15.56
C ALA A 271 -7.36 12.76 16.79
N LEU A 272 -7.17 14.07 16.69
CA LEU A 272 -6.68 14.95 17.74
C LEU A 272 -7.80 15.90 18.16
N GLY A 273 -8.13 15.87 19.45
CA GLY A 273 -9.11 16.73 20.09
C GLY A 273 -8.46 17.88 20.86
N PHE A 274 -9.21 18.41 21.82
CA PHE A 274 -8.76 19.50 22.69
C PHE A 274 -7.47 19.13 23.43
N LEU A 275 -6.55 20.09 23.53
CA LEU A 275 -5.21 19.91 24.12
C LEU A 275 -4.41 18.73 23.51
N LYS A 276 -4.61 18.44 22.23
CA LYS A 276 -3.90 17.37 21.48
C LYS A 276 -4.05 15.98 22.11
N ARG A 277 -5.16 15.76 22.82
CA ARG A 277 -5.57 14.42 23.27
C ARG A 277 -6.19 13.66 22.12
N LEU A 278 -6.18 12.33 22.18
CA LEU A 278 -6.86 11.51 21.18
C LEU A 278 -8.37 11.79 21.21
N TRP A 279 -8.93 12.07 20.05
CA TRP A 279 -10.37 12.23 19.86
C TRP A 279 -11.01 10.88 19.47
N THR A 280 -12.22 10.64 19.95
CA THR A 280 -13.03 9.45 19.67
C THR A 280 -14.50 9.83 19.53
N GLU A 281 -15.28 9.03 18.82
CA GLU A 281 -16.72 9.23 18.66
C GLU A 281 -17.44 9.26 20.02
N GLY A 282 -18.35 10.21 20.21
CA GLY A 282 -19.07 10.40 21.47
C GLY A 282 -20.30 9.49 21.63
N SER A 283 -20.82 8.94 20.53
CA SER A 283 -22.05 8.16 20.46
C SER A 283 -22.07 7.24 19.23
N GLY A 284 -23.12 6.42 19.09
CA GLY A 284 -23.28 5.49 17.97
C GLY A 284 -22.54 4.17 18.14
N GLU A 285 -22.48 3.37 17.07
CA GLU A 285 -21.85 2.05 17.04
C GLU A 285 -20.35 2.10 17.42
N HIS A 286 -19.67 3.20 17.08
CA HIS A 286 -18.23 3.38 17.28
C HIS A 286 -17.88 4.24 18.49
N LYS A 287 -18.78 4.36 19.48
CA LYS A 287 -18.53 5.17 20.69
C LYS A 287 -17.21 4.78 21.38
N GLY A 288 -16.34 5.76 21.61
CA GLY A 288 -15.03 5.55 22.22
C GLY A 288 -13.96 5.04 21.25
N GLU A 289 -14.28 4.92 19.97
CA GLU A 289 -13.35 4.58 18.89
C GLU A 289 -13.12 5.77 17.97
N PHE A 290 -12.08 5.71 17.14
CA PHE A 290 -11.91 6.62 16.01
C PHE A 290 -11.55 5.83 14.75
N ASN A 291 -11.84 6.39 13.57
CA ASN A 291 -11.46 5.78 12.31
C ASN A 291 -9.96 5.98 12.04
N LEU A 292 -9.16 4.94 12.29
CA LEU A 292 -7.71 4.92 12.12
C LEU A 292 -7.28 5.18 10.67
N LYS A 293 -8.06 4.69 9.70
CA LYS A 293 -7.76 4.90 8.27
C LYS A 293 -7.93 6.37 7.90
N LEU A 294 -9.10 6.94 8.17
CA LEU A 294 -9.46 8.29 7.70
C LEU A 294 -8.86 9.42 8.54
N LEU A 295 -8.67 9.21 9.84
CA LEU A 295 -8.24 10.25 10.78
C LEU A 295 -6.77 10.10 11.23
N ALA A 296 -6.00 9.20 10.59
CA ALA A 296 -4.58 9.05 10.87
C ALA A 296 -3.78 8.58 9.64
N TRP A 297 -3.97 7.32 9.22
CA TRP A 297 -3.13 6.70 8.18
C TRP A 297 -3.24 7.40 6.82
N ALA A 298 -4.45 7.66 6.33
CA ALA A 298 -4.67 8.31 5.04
C ALA A 298 -4.13 9.77 5.02
N PRO A 299 -4.35 10.60 6.06
CA PRO A 299 -3.68 11.90 6.18
C PRO A 299 -2.16 11.83 6.03
N LEU A 300 -1.48 10.87 6.66
CA LEU A 300 -0.03 10.71 6.54
C LEU A 300 0.38 10.41 5.09
N VAL A 301 -0.21 9.36 4.51
CA VAL A 301 0.11 8.90 3.15
C VAL A 301 -0.14 10.00 2.13
N MET A 302 -1.28 10.69 2.25
CA MET A 302 -1.70 11.73 1.32
C MET A 302 -0.75 12.94 1.35
N ASN A 303 -0.38 13.42 2.53
CA ASN A 303 0.52 14.56 2.67
C ASN A 303 1.95 14.23 2.18
N VAL A 304 2.46 13.03 2.49
CA VAL A 304 3.76 12.57 1.96
C VAL A 304 3.72 12.44 0.43
N ARG A 305 2.64 11.86 -0.12
CA ARG A 305 2.45 11.69 -1.58
C ARG A 305 2.55 13.04 -2.29
N ILE A 306 1.81 14.04 -1.84
CA ILE A 306 1.77 15.34 -2.54
C ILE A 306 3.12 16.05 -2.50
N LEU A 307 3.79 16.05 -1.34
CA LEU A 307 5.10 16.67 -1.25
C LEU A 307 6.12 15.94 -2.14
N ALA A 308 6.06 14.60 -2.20
CA ALA A 308 6.88 13.79 -3.07
C ALA A 308 6.64 14.09 -4.56
N ILE A 309 5.38 14.13 -5.00
CA ILE A 309 5.01 14.48 -6.38
C ILE A 309 5.50 15.89 -6.74
N ASN A 310 5.29 16.86 -5.84
CA ASN A 310 5.73 18.23 -6.02
C ASN A 310 7.25 18.37 -6.22
N GLN A 311 8.03 17.46 -5.65
CA GLN A 311 9.49 17.42 -5.80
C GLN A 311 9.95 16.47 -6.91
N GLY A 312 9.02 15.91 -7.68
CA GLY A 312 9.33 14.98 -8.77
C GLY A 312 9.91 13.65 -8.28
N VAL A 313 9.61 13.24 -7.05
CA VAL A 313 10.09 11.99 -6.48
C VAL A 313 9.44 10.81 -7.22
N PRO A 314 10.22 9.91 -7.84
CA PRO A 314 9.67 8.84 -8.68
C PRO A 314 9.13 7.65 -7.87
N ALA A 315 9.34 7.61 -6.55
CA ALA A 315 8.86 6.53 -5.69
C ALA A 315 7.35 6.66 -5.42
N THR A 316 6.65 5.53 -5.37
CA THR A 316 5.24 5.45 -4.98
C THR A 316 5.09 5.10 -3.49
N ASN A 317 5.91 4.19 -2.97
CA ASN A 317 5.90 3.78 -1.56
C ASN A 317 6.15 4.96 -0.60
N THR A 318 5.33 5.09 0.44
CA THR A 318 5.32 6.20 1.41
C THR A 318 6.64 6.29 2.17
N VAL A 319 7.21 5.18 2.63
CA VAL A 319 8.50 5.17 3.35
C VAL A 319 9.62 5.56 2.40
N LYS A 320 9.68 4.98 1.19
CA LYS A 320 10.66 5.35 0.16
C LYS A 320 10.55 6.85 -0.21
N ARG A 321 9.34 7.42 -0.23
CA ARG A 321 9.10 8.86 -0.44
C ARG A 321 9.68 9.69 0.70
N ILE A 322 9.42 9.32 1.97
CA ILE A 322 9.97 10.02 3.15
C ILE A 322 11.51 9.98 3.11
N GLU A 323 12.10 8.82 2.85
CA GLU A 323 13.56 8.65 2.76
C GLU A 323 14.17 9.50 1.63
N HIS A 324 13.49 9.60 0.48
CA HIS A 324 13.94 10.44 -0.62
C HIS A 324 13.87 11.92 -0.25
N LEU A 325 12.75 12.37 0.33
CA LEU A 325 12.57 13.75 0.80
C LEU A 325 13.61 14.13 1.88
N ALA A 326 14.03 13.18 2.72
CA ALA A 326 15.10 13.38 3.68
C ALA A 326 16.48 13.53 2.99
N ARG A 327 16.78 12.69 2.01
CA ARG A 327 18.05 12.73 1.26
C ARG A 327 18.22 14.03 0.46
N GLU A 328 17.14 14.55 -0.10
CA GLU A 328 17.14 15.83 -0.83
C GLU A 328 17.09 17.07 0.10
N GLY A 329 17.08 16.87 1.43
CA GLY A 329 17.09 17.95 2.43
C GLY A 329 15.73 18.62 2.67
N SER A 330 14.66 18.15 2.02
CA SER A 330 13.30 18.63 2.22
C SER A 330 12.75 18.31 3.61
N PHE A 331 13.22 17.21 4.21
CA PHE A 331 13.00 16.88 5.61
C PHE A 331 14.32 16.81 6.36
N SER A 332 14.32 17.26 7.62
CA SER A 332 15.42 16.91 8.52
C SER A 332 15.41 15.39 8.79
N PRO A 333 16.57 14.77 9.05
CA PRO A 333 16.62 13.34 9.39
C PRO A 333 15.72 12.95 10.56
N SER A 334 15.63 13.80 11.59
CA SER A 334 14.76 13.56 12.75
C SER A 334 13.28 13.63 12.41
N PHE A 335 12.87 14.54 11.53
CA PHE A 335 11.48 14.65 11.09
C PHE A 335 11.09 13.47 10.21
N ALA A 336 11.96 13.09 9.27
CA ALA A 336 11.76 11.92 8.41
C ALA A 336 11.64 10.63 9.24
N ASN A 337 12.55 10.38 10.19
CA ASN A 337 12.46 9.22 11.07
C ASN A 337 11.15 9.20 11.86
N GLY A 338 10.73 10.35 12.40
CA GLY A 338 9.45 10.46 13.09
C GLY A 338 8.23 10.17 12.20
N LEU A 339 8.29 10.48 10.90
CA LEU A 339 7.23 10.12 9.94
C LEU A 339 7.24 8.64 9.59
N VAL A 340 8.42 8.02 9.47
CA VAL A 340 8.54 6.58 9.25
C VAL A 340 8.00 5.80 10.46
N GLU A 341 8.37 6.20 11.68
CA GLU A 341 7.83 5.63 12.92
C GLU A 341 6.30 5.81 13.00
N ALA A 342 5.80 7.00 12.65
CA ALA A 342 4.36 7.26 12.60
C ALA A 342 3.65 6.33 11.61
N TYR A 343 4.22 6.14 10.41
CA TYR A 343 3.68 5.23 9.41
C TYR A 343 3.66 3.78 9.91
N GLU A 344 4.75 3.32 10.53
CA GLU A 344 4.86 1.97 11.08
C GLU A 344 3.81 1.71 12.16
N VAL A 345 3.71 2.60 13.16
CA VAL A 345 2.75 2.48 14.27
C VAL A 345 1.33 2.40 13.75
N LEU A 346 0.93 3.34 12.88
CA LEU A 346 -0.43 3.42 12.36
C LEU A 346 -0.77 2.21 11.49
N THR A 347 0.16 1.78 10.65
CA THR A 347 -0.05 0.64 9.76
C THR A 347 -0.09 -0.67 10.54
N ARG A 348 0.75 -0.84 11.56
CA ARG A 348 0.71 -1.99 12.48
C ARG A 348 -0.67 -2.13 13.12
N HIS A 349 -1.22 -1.04 13.67
CA HIS A 349 -2.57 -1.07 14.24
C HIS A 349 -3.66 -1.33 13.20
N ARG A 350 -3.52 -0.82 11.97
CA ARG A 350 -4.44 -1.13 10.87
C ARG A 350 -4.43 -2.63 10.54
N ILE A 351 -3.26 -3.26 10.47
CA ILE A 351 -3.13 -4.71 10.24
C ILE A 351 -3.75 -5.49 11.41
N LEU A 352 -3.49 -5.10 12.66
CA LEU A 352 -4.10 -5.75 13.83
C LEU A 352 -5.63 -5.67 13.83
N LEU A 353 -6.22 -4.57 13.37
CA LEU A 353 -7.67 -4.46 13.18
C LEU A 353 -8.17 -5.41 12.08
N GLN A 354 -7.43 -5.53 10.96
CA GLN A 354 -7.77 -6.50 9.90
C GLN A 354 -7.73 -7.94 10.43
N ILE A 355 -6.72 -8.29 11.23
CA ILE A 355 -6.63 -9.62 11.88
C ILE A 355 -7.85 -9.87 12.79
N LYS A 356 -8.29 -8.87 13.56
CA LYS A 356 -9.52 -9.00 14.37
C LYS A 356 -10.76 -9.26 13.52
N VAL A 357 -10.87 -8.62 12.35
CA VAL A 357 -11.97 -8.88 11.41
C VAL A 357 -11.90 -10.30 10.84
N ILE A 358 -10.72 -10.72 10.38
CA ILE A 358 -10.49 -12.07 9.84
C ILE A 358 -10.85 -13.14 10.88
N LYS A 359 -10.50 -12.93 12.15
CA LYS A 359 -10.82 -13.83 13.26
C LYS A 359 -12.27 -13.70 13.79
N GLY A 360 -13.10 -12.84 13.20
CA GLY A 360 -14.48 -12.62 13.63
C GLY A 360 -14.65 -11.91 14.98
N ILE A 361 -13.59 -11.29 15.49
CA ILE A 361 -13.56 -10.58 16.78
C ILE A 361 -14.19 -9.18 16.66
N GLN A 362 -14.07 -8.54 15.50
CA GLN A 362 -14.57 -7.19 15.25
C GLN A 362 -15.19 -7.10 13.85
N LYS A 363 -16.19 -6.22 13.66
CA LYS A 363 -16.86 -6.05 12.36
C LYS A 363 -16.10 -5.15 11.38
N SER A 364 -15.40 -4.15 11.89
CA SER A 364 -14.74 -3.13 11.09
C SER A 364 -13.23 -3.16 11.27
N SER A 365 -12.49 -3.09 10.17
CA SER A 365 -11.03 -2.97 10.16
C SER A 365 -10.55 -1.52 10.27
N TYR A 366 -11.47 -0.56 10.48
CA TYR A 366 -11.15 0.87 10.45
C TYR A 366 -11.18 1.54 11.81
N TYR A 367 -11.97 1.03 12.75
CA TYR A 367 -12.20 1.70 14.03
C TYR A 367 -11.32 1.12 15.14
N LEU A 368 -10.59 2.01 15.82
CA LEU A 368 -9.71 1.68 16.93
C LEU A 368 -10.20 2.35 18.20
N ASN A 369 -10.37 1.59 19.28
CA ASN A 369 -10.50 2.13 20.62
C ASN A 369 -9.09 2.34 21.23
N PRO A 370 -8.59 3.58 21.36
CA PRO A 370 -7.25 3.82 21.90
C PRO A 370 -7.14 3.54 23.40
N TYR A 371 -8.25 3.48 24.13
CA TYR A 371 -8.27 3.29 25.59
C TYR A 371 -8.22 1.83 26.02
N THR A 372 -8.32 0.89 25.07
CA THR A 372 -8.06 -0.54 25.31
C THR A 372 -6.60 -0.92 25.10
N LEU A 373 -5.78 0.01 24.58
CA LEU A 373 -4.36 -0.19 24.34
C LEU A 373 -3.53 0.11 25.60
N PRO A 374 -2.35 -0.51 25.74
CA PRO A 374 -1.34 -0.09 26.71
C PRO A 374 -1.01 1.40 26.59
N ALA A 375 -0.63 2.03 27.70
CA ALA A 375 -0.38 3.47 27.75
C ALA A 375 0.69 3.93 26.75
N GLU A 376 1.73 3.13 26.55
CA GLU A 376 2.83 3.39 25.62
C GLU A 376 2.36 3.35 24.15
N GLU A 377 1.57 2.34 23.77
CA GLU A 377 1.01 2.24 22.42
C GLU A 377 0.04 3.38 22.11
N ARG A 378 -0.80 3.74 23.10
CA ARG A 378 -1.70 4.89 22.99
C ARG A 378 -0.92 6.19 22.79
N GLU A 379 0.18 6.36 23.51
CA GLU A 379 1.05 7.53 23.37
C GLU A 379 1.76 7.54 22.01
N ALA A 380 2.22 6.39 21.51
CA ALA A 380 2.83 6.27 20.18
C ALA A 380 1.87 6.70 19.06
N ILE A 381 0.59 6.30 19.12
CA ILE A 381 -0.43 6.78 18.17
C ILE A 381 -0.62 8.30 18.27
N ARG A 382 -0.68 8.83 19.50
CA ARG A 382 -0.83 10.28 19.71
C ARG A 382 0.35 11.05 19.12
N GLN A 383 1.58 10.56 19.31
CA GLN A 383 2.79 11.15 18.72
C GLN A 383 2.77 11.06 17.19
N ALA A 384 2.35 9.92 16.63
CA ALA A 384 2.18 9.78 15.18
C ALA A 384 1.24 10.84 14.60
N LEU A 385 0.10 11.09 15.25
CA LEU A 385 -0.84 12.14 14.83
C LEU A 385 -0.24 13.55 14.93
N LEU A 386 0.55 13.84 15.97
CA LEU A 386 1.25 15.12 16.08
C LEU A 386 2.26 15.32 14.94
N ARG A 387 2.97 14.26 14.53
CA ARG A 387 3.89 14.32 13.38
C ARG A 387 3.16 14.60 12.07
N ILE A 388 1.95 14.06 11.91
CA ILE A 388 1.12 14.34 10.73
C ILE A 388 0.62 15.80 10.76
N GLU A 389 0.24 16.32 11.92
CA GLU A 389 -0.14 17.72 12.07
C GLU A 389 1.03 18.67 11.75
N ASP A 390 2.25 18.33 12.20
CA ASP A 390 3.47 19.04 11.81
C ASP A 390 3.67 19.02 10.28
N LEU A 391 3.51 17.86 9.65
CA LEU A 391 3.62 17.69 8.19
C LEU A 391 2.59 18.54 7.44
N GLN A 392 1.33 18.54 7.88
CA GLN A 392 0.27 19.38 7.29
C GLN A 392 0.63 20.87 7.39
N ARG A 393 1.17 21.33 8.52
CA ARG A 393 1.63 22.72 8.68
C ARG A 393 2.80 23.07 7.77
N THR A 394 3.76 22.16 7.60
CA THR A 394 4.88 22.34 6.68
C THR A 394 4.40 22.48 5.24
N ILE A 395 3.49 21.61 4.79
CA ILE A 395 2.94 21.67 3.43
C ILE A 395 2.12 22.94 3.24
N HIS A 396 1.26 23.30 4.19
CA HIS A 396 0.47 24.53 4.12
C HIS A 396 1.35 25.78 3.94
N THR A 397 2.48 25.83 4.65
CA THR A 397 3.48 26.90 4.52
C THR A 397 4.19 26.87 3.17
N ASN A 398 4.64 25.70 2.71
CA ASN A 398 5.40 25.55 1.47
C ASN A 398 4.56 25.87 0.22
N PHE A 399 3.27 25.56 0.23
CA PHE A 399 2.37 25.80 -0.89
C PHE A 399 1.66 27.17 -0.83
N SER A 400 2.01 28.03 0.16
CA SER A 400 1.34 29.33 0.39
C SER A 400 -0.20 29.22 0.34
N ILE A 401 -0.76 28.16 0.92
CA ILE A 401 -2.21 27.96 0.92
C ILE A 401 -2.78 29.00 1.89
N MET A 402 -3.37 30.07 1.36
CA MET A 402 -4.01 31.14 2.17
C MET A 402 -5.40 30.76 2.65
#